data_AF-A0A5K7XGI4-F1
#
_entry.id   AF-A0A5K7XGI4-F1
#
_cell.length_a   1.000
_cell.length_b   1.000
_cell.length_c   1.000
_cell.angle_alpha   90.00
_cell.angle_beta   90.00
_cell.angle_gamma   90.00
#
_symmetry.space_group_name_H-M   'P 1'
#
loop_
_entity.id
_entity.type
_entity.pdbx_description
1 polymer ?
#
loop_
_entity_poly.entity_id
_entity_poly.type
_entity_poly.pdbx_seq_one_letter_code
_entity_poly.pdbx_strand_id
1 'polypeptide(L)'
;MHVASADIVFAVTIDWATVGDTGNYGGPESYGRTFGAVNYAYQIGKYEVTNAQYAEFLNIKDPSGTNPYGLYNAKMGTDANGGILFDATANQGSKYSLKQGSGQQPVNFVSWFDSVRFTNWLNNGQGDADTETGAYTLQGGTTVPTGAKAIIRNSGATIVLPTEDEWYKAAYYDPEKTGGAGYWTYPTRSDSVPTSTFPGPTPNAANLIGNGFAMTPGAGTRPLDIVPGINYLTNVGAYTASSNYYGTFDQAGNVYEWNEALLMPEAATTAGVRGVMGGSFYNPGEYGTNLGWFASTATVENVGQGFRVVNLATPAAPGDFNGDGSVDNADLTDPIRGWEARFGVDLDGGDFLDWQRNYSGPSPEATTAGVPEPNASAIVLTIATLAGTLRVRTRRTSSGHHCVTNTTK
;
A
#
# COMPACT_ATOMS: atom_id res chain seq x y z
N MET A 1 -40.19 14.77 -27.74
CA MET A 1 -38.88 15.21 -27.23
C MET A 1 -38.49 14.19 -26.18
N HIS A 2 -37.70 13.18 -26.56
CA HIS A 2 -37.20 12.18 -25.61
C HIS A 2 -36.15 12.89 -24.74
N VAL A 3 -36.43 13.03 -23.45
CA VAL A 3 -35.41 13.42 -22.48
C VAL A 3 -34.54 12.19 -22.31
N ALA A 4 -33.30 12.25 -22.80
CA ALA A 4 -32.29 11.25 -22.48
C ALA A 4 -32.13 11.24 -20.96
N SER A 5 -32.33 10.08 -20.34
CA SER A 5 -31.90 9.83 -18.96
C SER A 5 -30.39 10.06 -18.94
N ALA A 6 -29.90 10.96 -18.08
CA ALA A 6 -28.49 11.02 -17.80
C ALA A 6 -28.15 9.72 -17.06
N ASP A 7 -27.46 8.80 -17.72
CA ASP A 7 -26.88 7.64 -17.07
C ASP A 7 -25.89 8.16 -16.03
N ILE A 8 -26.12 7.82 -14.76
CA ILE A 8 -25.20 8.14 -13.67
C ILE A 8 -24.02 7.19 -13.86
N VAL A 9 -22.95 7.68 -14.50
CA VAL A 9 -21.65 7.00 -14.50
C VAL A 9 -21.12 7.04 -13.07
N PHE A 10 -20.92 5.88 -12.46
CA PHE A 10 -20.31 5.83 -11.13
C PHE A 10 -18.80 5.73 -11.30
N ALA A 11 -18.08 6.79 -10.91
CA ALA A 11 -16.63 6.72 -10.88
C ALA A 11 -16.17 5.56 -9.96
N VAL A 12 -15.32 4.69 -10.48
CA VAL A 12 -14.64 3.67 -9.69
C VAL A 12 -13.83 4.37 -8.61
N THR A 13 -14.11 4.01 -7.37
CA THR A 13 -13.35 4.45 -6.20
C THR A 13 -12.52 3.29 -5.69
N ILE A 14 -11.25 3.54 -5.40
CA ILE A 14 -10.33 2.58 -4.77
C ILE A 14 -10.11 3.03 -3.33
N ASP A 15 -10.28 2.11 -2.38
CA ASP A 15 -9.88 2.35 -1.00
C ASP A 15 -8.36 2.14 -0.88
N TRP A 16 -7.66 3.17 -0.40
CA TRP A 16 -6.20 3.17 -0.34
C TRP A 16 -5.67 2.93 1.08
N ALA A 17 -4.60 2.14 1.19
CA ALA A 17 -3.74 2.02 2.36
C ALA A 17 -2.41 2.71 2.09
N THR A 18 -1.96 3.58 2.99
CA THR A 18 -0.64 4.22 2.90
C THR A 18 0.44 3.25 3.36
N VAL A 19 1.46 3.04 2.54
CA VAL A 19 2.66 2.28 2.85
C VAL A 19 3.82 3.27 3.05
N GLY A 20 4.28 3.38 4.30
CA GLY A 20 5.32 4.30 4.75
C GLY A 20 6.68 3.65 4.93
N ASP A 21 7.43 4.07 5.96
CA ASP A 21 8.74 3.51 6.36
C ASP A 21 9.74 3.49 5.21
N THR A 22 9.96 4.66 4.61
CA THR A 22 10.84 4.80 3.44
C THR A 22 12.27 4.39 3.76
N GLY A 23 12.92 3.71 2.83
CA GLY A 23 14.31 3.28 3.01
C GLY A 23 14.46 2.06 3.92
N ASN A 24 13.37 1.31 4.13
CA ASN A 24 13.41 0.02 4.77
C ASN A 24 14.36 -0.95 4.04
N TYR A 25 15.03 -1.81 4.79
CA TYR A 25 15.84 -2.86 4.21
C TYR A 25 14.96 -3.86 3.44
N GLY A 26 15.55 -4.53 2.45
CA GLY A 26 14.89 -5.65 1.78
C GLY A 26 14.63 -6.81 2.75
N GLY A 27 13.64 -7.61 2.43
CA GLY A 27 13.31 -8.85 3.13
C GLY A 27 14.38 -9.94 2.99
N PRO A 28 14.12 -11.13 3.55
CA PRO A 28 15.02 -12.26 3.43
C PRO A 28 15.40 -12.55 1.96
N GLU A 29 16.67 -12.88 1.73
CA GLU A 29 17.12 -13.28 0.39
C GLU A 29 16.44 -14.59 -0.03
N SER A 30 15.82 -14.59 -1.20
CA SER A 30 15.23 -15.77 -1.82
C SER A 30 15.68 -15.83 -3.28
N TYR A 31 16.22 -16.98 -3.70
CA TYR A 31 16.72 -17.21 -5.06
C TYR A 31 17.72 -16.16 -5.58
N GLY A 32 18.59 -15.61 -4.71
CA GLY A 32 19.56 -14.58 -5.09
C GLY A 32 18.98 -13.18 -5.25
N ARG A 33 17.73 -12.96 -4.81
CA ARG A 33 17.02 -11.68 -4.89
C ARG A 33 16.55 -11.25 -3.50
N THR A 34 16.46 -9.95 -3.28
CA THR A 34 15.81 -9.35 -2.11
C THR A 34 14.66 -8.47 -2.61
N PHE A 35 13.60 -8.37 -1.80
CA PHE A 35 12.37 -7.69 -2.17
C PHE A 35 11.93 -6.74 -1.06
N GLY A 36 11.10 -5.76 -1.39
CA GLY A 36 10.40 -4.92 -0.43
C GLY A 36 11.16 -3.67 0.00
N ALA A 37 12.38 -3.44 -0.50
CA ALA A 37 13.10 -2.21 -0.23
C ALA A 37 12.52 -1.07 -1.08
N VAL A 38 11.75 -0.16 -0.47
CA VAL A 38 11.10 0.97 -1.16
C VAL A 38 11.47 2.28 -0.47
N ASN A 39 12.05 3.21 -1.22
CA ASN A 39 12.59 4.48 -0.71
C ASN A 39 11.62 5.67 -0.80
N TYR A 40 10.34 5.42 -1.08
CA TYR A 40 9.28 6.42 -1.09
C TYR A 40 8.01 5.86 -0.46
N ALA A 41 7.15 6.75 0.04
CA ALA A 41 5.81 6.39 0.47
C ALA A 41 4.89 6.29 -0.74
N TYR A 42 3.94 5.37 -0.70
CA TYR A 42 2.93 5.20 -1.74
C TYR A 42 1.63 4.71 -1.11
N GLN A 43 0.56 4.70 -1.90
CA GLN A 43 -0.69 4.08 -1.53
C GLN A 43 -0.89 2.80 -2.33
N ILE A 44 -1.47 1.78 -1.72
CA ILE A 44 -1.87 0.54 -2.40
C ILE A 44 -3.33 0.27 -2.10
N GLY A 45 -4.05 -0.36 -3.04
CA GLY A 45 -5.41 -0.80 -2.79
C GLY A 45 -5.49 -1.63 -1.50
N LYS A 46 -6.37 -1.24 -0.58
CA LYS A 46 -6.68 -2.02 0.64
C LYS A 46 -7.10 -3.44 0.27
N TYR A 47 -7.72 -3.57 -0.89
CA TYR A 47 -8.36 -4.75 -1.43
C TYR A 47 -7.89 -5.01 -2.87
N GLU A 48 -8.13 -6.22 -3.36
CA GLU A 48 -8.10 -6.53 -4.79
C GLU A 48 -9.18 -5.71 -5.54
N VAL A 49 -8.99 -5.48 -6.85
CA VAL A 49 -10.03 -4.86 -7.68
C VAL A 49 -11.24 -5.79 -7.73
N THR A 50 -12.43 -5.24 -7.46
CA THR A 50 -13.68 -6.01 -7.33
C THR A 50 -14.38 -6.19 -8.67
N ASN A 51 -15.27 -7.19 -8.75
CA ASN A 51 -16.15 -7.37 -9.90
C ASN A 51 -17.02 -6.14 -10.18
N ALA A 52 -17.48 -5.42 -9.14
CA ALA A 52 -18.25 -4.18 -9.31
C ALA A 52 -17.43 -3.09 -10.02
N GLN A 53 -16.19 -2.86 -9.58
CA GLN A 53 -15.30 -1.86 -10.21
C GLN A 53 -14.94 -2.25 -11.65
N TYR A 54 -14.71 -3.53 -11.90
CA TYR A 54 -14.36 -4.00 -13.24
C TYR A 54 -15.57 -4.03 -14.20
N ALA A 55 -16.79 -4.31 -13.71
CA ALA A 55 -18.00 -4.25 -14.52
C ALA A 55 -18.31 -2.82 -15.00
N GLU A 56 -18.06 -1.81 -14.16
CA GLU A 56 -18.14 -0.39 -14.56
C GLU A 56 -17.16 -0.09 -15.70
N PHE A 57 -15.90 -0.50 -15.55
CA PHE A 57 -14.88 -0.37 -16.60
C PHE A 57 -15.31 -1.05 -17.91
N LEU A 58 -15.83 -2.27 -17.85
CA LEU A 58 -16.29 -2.99 -19.04
C LEU A 58 -17.46 -2.28 -19.74
N ASN A 59 -18.44 -1.78 -18.98
CA ASN A 59 -19.57 -1.04 -19.56
C ASN A 59 -19.15 0.26 -20.23
N ILE A 60 -18.08 0.89 -19.75
CA ILE A 60 -17.56 2.13 -20.34
C ILE A 60 -16.63 1.84 -21.53
N LYS A 61 -15.76 0.83 -21.45
CA LYS A 61 -14.73 0.57 -22.47
C LYS A 61 -15.12 -0.44 -23.54
N ASP A 62 -16.18 -1.21 -23.32
CA ASP A 62 -16.82 -2.04 -24.34
C ASP A 62 -18.35 -1.88 -24.33
N PRO A 63 -18.86 -0.66 -24.58
CA PRO A 63 -20.29 -0.37 -24.46
C PRO A 63 -21.15 -1.17 -25.44
N SER A 64 -20.58 -1.63 -26.55
CA SER A 64 -21.24 -2.48 -27.53
C SER A 64 -21.16 -3.97 -27.20
N GLY A 65 -20.27 -4.40 -26.30
CA GLY A 65 -20.07 -5.80 -25.96
C GLY A 65 -19.33 -6.60 -27.04
N THR A 66 -18.50 -5.93 -27.83
CA THR A 66 -17.75 -6.53 -28.96
C THR A 66 -16.41 -7.11 -28.55
N ASN A 67 -15.92 -6.71 -27.37
CA ASN A 67 -14.72 -7.18 -26.69
C ASN A 67 -13.44 -7.13 -27.54
N PRO A 68 -13.11 -5.99 -28.19
CA PRO A 68 -12.00 -5.92 -29.15
C PRO A 68 -10.62 -6.17 -28.51
N TYR A 69 -10.48 -5.83 -27.22
CA TYR A 69 -9.24 -6.03 -26.46
C TYR A 69 -9.25 -7.28 -25.58
N GLY A 70 -10.33 -8.08 -25.58
CA GLY A 70 -10.42 -9.27 -24.74
C GLY A 70 -10.69 -9.01 -23.26
N LEU A 71 -11.03 -7.78 -22.86
CA LEU A 71 -11.25 -7.35 -21.47
C LEU A 71 -12.23 -8.24 -20.69
N TYR A 72 -13.21 -8.83 -21.38
CA TYR A 72 -14.16 -9.77 -20.78
C TYR A 72 -13.85 -11.20 -21.19
N ASN A 73 -13.59 -12.06 -20.21
CA ASN A 73 -13.54 -13.50 -20.40
C ASN A 73 -14.92 -14.11 -20.13
N ALA A 74 -15.44 -14.96 -21.04
CA ALA A 74 -16.75 -15.60 -20.85
C ALA A 74 -16.86 -16.44 -19.56
N LYS A 75 -15.73 -16.88 -18.98
CA LYS A 75 -15.68 -17.55 -17.67
C LYS A 75 -16.01 -16.65 -16.50
N MET A 76 -15.86 -15.32 -16.63
CA MET A 76 -16.40 -14.38 -15.63
C MET A 76 -17.90 -14.61 -15.42
N GLY A 77 -18.65 -14.92 -16.48
CA GLY A 77 -20.10 -15.17 -16.44
C GLY A 77 -20.50 -16.63 -16.25
N THR A 78 -19.67 -17.58 -16.70
CA THR A 78 -20.02 -19.01 -16.70
C THR A 78 -19.42 -19.82 -15.57
N ASP A 79 -18.25 -19.44 -15.03
CA ASP A 79 -17.61 -20.12 -13.91
C ASP A 79 -18.25 -19.69 -12.59
N ALA A 80 -18.40 -20.60 -11.62
CA ALA A 80 -18.97 -20.26 -10.31
C ALA A 80 -18.11 -19.26 -9.51
N ASN A 81 -16.81 -19.17 -9.82
CA ASN A 81 -15.85 -18.26 -9.20
C ASN A 81 -15.65 -16.96 -9.99
N GLY A 82 -16.36 -16.77 -11.10
CA GLY A 82 -16.41 -15.48 -11.80
C GLY A 82 -17.57 -14.63 -11.30
N GLY A 83 -17.53 -13.31 -11.49
CA GLY A 83 -18.54 -12.40 -10.94
C GLY A 83 -19.36 -11.55 -11.91
N ILE A 84 -19.12 -11.62 -13.22
CA ILE A 84 -19.69 -10.68 -14.20
C ILE A 84 -20.41 -11.43 -15.32
N LEU A 85 -21.69 -11.15 -15.52
CA LEU A 85 -22.54 -11.65 -16.59
C LEU A 85 -22.47 -10.74 -17.82
N PHE A 86 -22.65 -11.32 -19.00
CA PHE A 86 -22.75 -10.61 -20.27
C PHE A 86 -24.14 -10.80 -20.90
N ASP A 87 -24.77 -9.69 -21.29
CA ASP A 87 -26.04 -9.66 -22.03
C ASP A 87 -25.89 -8.85 -23.32
N ALA A 88 -25.81 -9.56 -24.44
CA ALA A 88 -25.72 -8.95 -25.77
C ALA A 88 -26.95 -8.10 -26.13
N THR A 89 -28.11 -8.38 -25.52
CA THR A 89 -29.39 -7.71 -25.79
C THR A 89 -29.61 -6.44 -24.96
N ALA A 90 -28.82 -6.24 -23.90
CA ALA A 90 -28.89 -5.05 -23.07
C ALA A 90 -28.52 -3.78 -23.85
N ASN A 91 -28.81 -2.61 -23.29
CA ASN A 91 -28.47 -1.33 -23.92
C ASN A 91 -26.96 -1.15 -24.06
N GLN A 92 -26.54 -0.23 -24.94
CA GLN A 92 -25.14 0.17 -25.01
C GLN A 92 -24.72 0.73 -23.64
N GLY A 93 -23.55 0.33 -23.16
CA GLY A 93 -23.07 0.71 -21.83
C GLY A 93 -23.73 -0.05 -20.67
N SER A 94 -24.50 -1.11 -20.95
CA SER A 94 -25.12 -1.96 -19.92
C SER A 94 -25.00 -3.45 -20.22
N LYS A 95 -23.98 -3.82 -21.00
CA LYS A 95 -23.74 -5.19 -21.44
C LYS A 95 -23.27 -6.11 -20.32
N TYR A 96 -22.69 -5.53 -19.26
CA TYR A 96 -22.08 -6.26 -18.17
C TYR A 96 -22.83 -5.99 -16.87
N SER A 97 -23.25 -7.05 -16.19
CA SER A 97 -23.94 -6.99 -14.90
C SER A 97 -23.33 -7.96 -13.90
N LEU A 98 -23.54 -7.73 -12.62
CA LEU A 98 -22.99 -8.60 -11.59
C LEU A 98 -23.81 -9.88 -11.43
N LYS A 99 -23.13 -11.00 -11.17
CA LYS A 99 -23.80 -12.14 -10.56
C LYS A 99 -24.30 -11.75 -9.17
N GLN A 100 -25.38 -12.40 -8.73
CA GLN A 100 -25.94 -12.10 -7.42
C GLN A 100 -24.90 -12.31 -6.31
N GLY A 101 -24.60 -11.25 -5.56
CA GLY A 101 -23.68 -11.29 -4.42
C GLY A 101 -22.19 -11.25 -4.76
N SER A 102 -21.79 -11.17 -6.04
CA SER A 102 -20.36 -11.19 -6.45
C SER A 102 -19.70 -9.81 -6.48
N GLY A 103 -20.46 -8.73 -6.27
CA GLY A 103 -19.98 -7.36 -6.48
C GLY A 103 -18.71 -7.01 -5.70
N GLN A 104 -18.60 -7.48 -4.45
CA GLN A 104 -17.45 -7.26 -3.58
C GLN A 104 -16.41 -8.39 -3.62
N GLN A 105 -16.59 -9.40 -4.46
CA GLN A 105 -15.55 -10.42 -4.70
C GLN A 105 -14.51 -9.86 -5.69
N PRO A 106 -13.24 -10.29 -5.61
CA PRO A 106 -12.22 -9.84 -6.55
C PRO A 106 -12.60 -10.22 -7.98
N VAL A 107 -12.25 -9.36 -8.94
CA VAL A 107 -12.27 -9.74 -10.35
C VAL A 107 -11.15 -10.76 -10.60
N ASN A 108 -11.46 -11.77 -11.39
CA ASN A 108 -10.49 -12.74 -11.90
C ASN A 108 -10.77 -13.03 -13.37
N PHE A 109 -10.03 -13.96 -13.97
CA PHE A 109 -10.02 -14.17 -15.43
C PHE A 109 -9.60 -12.91 -16.20
N VAL A 110 -8.65 -12.16 -15.63
CA VAL A 110 -8.04 -10.99 -16.26
C VAL A 110 -6.58 -11.26 -16.53
N SER A 111 -6.13 -10.91 -17.73
CA SER A 111 -4.73 -10.96 -18.12
C SER A 111 -3.96 -9.81 -17.49
N TRP A 112 -2.64 -9.85 -17.61
CA TRP A 112 -1.82 -8.69 -17.24
C TRP A 112 -2.17 -7.47 -18.11
N PHE A 113 -2.52 -7.69 -19.39
CA PHE A 113 -2.90 -6.63 -20.32
C PHE A 113 -4.24 -5.97 -19.96
N ASP A 114 -5.21 -6.75 -19.50
CA ASP A 114 -6.49 -6.22 -19.01
C ASP A 114 -6.27 -5.37 -17.75
N SER A 115 -5.42 -5.87 -16.86
CA SER A 115 -5.07 -5.18 -15.61
C SER A 115 -4.39 -3.84 -15.86
N VAL A 116 -3.43 -3.74 -16.80
CA VAL A 116 -2.80 -2.46 -17.15
C VAL A 116 -3.72 -1.53 -17.94
N ARG A 117 -4.68 -2.04 -18.73
CA ARG A 117 -5.70 -1.21 -19.41
C ARG A 117 -6.67 -0.58 -18.42
N PHE A 118 -7.14 -1.36 -17.45
CA PHE A 118 -7.93 -0.84 -16.33
C PHE A 118 -7.15 0.23 -15.57
N THR A 119 -5.87 -0.03 -15.32
CA THR A 119 -4.97 0.90 -14.63
C THR A 119 -4.74 2.19 -15.41
N ASN A 120 -4.52 2.12 -16.73
CA ASN A 120 -4.45 3.29 -17.61
C ASN A 120 -5.72 4.13 -17.54
N TRP A 121 -6.88 3.46 -17.63
CA TRP A 121 -8.16 4.14 -17.54
C TRP A 121 -8.35 4.88 -16.20
N LEU A 122 -7.99 4.26 -15.08
CA LEU A 122 -7.99 4.93 -13.77
C LEU A 122 -7.00 6.11 -13.73
N ASN A 123 -5.76 5.90 -14.17
CA ASN A 123 -4.70 6.92 -14.20
C ASN A 123 -5.12 8.15 -15.02
N ASN A 124 -5.88 7.94 -16.09
CA ASN A 124 -6.29 8.99 -17.02
C ASN A 124 -7.60 9.68 -16.62
N GLY A 125 -8.15 9.40 -15.44
CA GLY A 125 -9.34 10.07 -14.92
C GLY A 125 -10.68 9.42 -15.31
N GLN A 126 -10.66 8.15 -15.73
CA GLN A 126 -11.84 7.32 -15.97
C GLN A 126 -12.75 7.82 -17.11
N GLY A 127 -14.00 7.35 -17.19
CA GLY A 127 -14.94 7.71 -18.25
C GLY A 127 -14.42 7.34 -19.65
N ASP A 128 -14.49 8.26 -20.60
CA ASP A 128 -14.05 8.01 -21.99
C ASP A 128 -12.52 7.94 -22.16
N ALA A 129 -11.74 8.11 -21.07
CA ALA A 129 -10.29 8.12 -21.11
C ALA A 129 -9.68 6.87 -21.78
N ASP A 130 -8.51 7.06 -22.40
CA ASP A 130 -7.81 6.03 -23.14
C ASP A 130 -7.31 4.89 -22.23
N THR A 131 -7.26 3.68 -22.76
CA THR A 131 -6.72 2.48 -22.11
C THR A 131 -5.34 2.09 -22.65
N GLU A 132 -4.93 2.61 -23.82
CA GLU A 132 -3.69 2.22 -24.47
C GLU A 132 -2.50 3.13 -24.12
N THR A 133 -2.74 4.32 -23.55
CA THR A 133 -1.72 5.26 -23.06
C THR A 133 -2.04 5.75 -21.65
N GLY A 134 -1.09 6.38 -20.96
CA GLY A 134 -1.23 6.83 -19.57
C GLY A 134 -0.11 6.30 -18.70
N ALA A 135 -0.44 5.44 -17.72
CA ALA A 135 0.53 4.75 -16.88
C ALA A 135 1.43 3.79 -17.66
N TYR A 136 0.92 3.19 -18.73
CA TYR A 136 1.61 2.28 -19.63
C TYR A 136 1.30 2.64 -21.08
N THR A 137 2.25 2.38 -21.98
CA THR A 137 2.06 2.53 -23.42
C THR A 137 1.86 1.15 -24.06
N LEU A 138 0.65 0.87 -24.54
CA LEU A 138 0.26 -0.34 -25.26
C LEU A 138 0.17 -0.02 -26.76
N GLN A 139 0.89 -0.78 -27.59
CA GLN A 139 0.94 -0.55 -29.03
C GLN A 139 0.19 -1.62 -29.82
N GLY A 140 -0.37 -1.23 -30.97
CA GLY A 140 -0.96 -2.16 -31.94
C GLY A 140 -2.46 -2.36 -31.81
N GLY A 141 -3.09 -1.96 -30.70
CA GLY A 141 -4.54 -2.00 -30.55
C GLY A 141 -5.12 -3.41 -30.60
N THR A 142 -4.41 -4.38 -30.03
CA THR A 142 -4.78 -5.81 -29.98
C THR A 142 -4.78 -6.31 -28.54
N THR A 143 -5.44 -7.45 -28.28
CA THR A 143 -5.47 -8.10 -26.96
C THR A 143 -4.08 -8.25 -26.35
N VAL A 144 -3.12 -8.73 -27.16
CA VAL A 144 -1.68 -8.74 -26.85
C VAL A 144 -1.01 -7.58 -27.59
N PRO A 145 -0.48 -6.55 -26.89
CA PRO A 145 0.19 -5.44 -27.54
C PRO A 145 1.48 -5.83 -28.26
N THR A 146 1.82 -5.05 -29.29
CA THR A 146 3.13 -5.16 -29.96
C THR A 146 4.24 -4.76 -28.99
N GLY A 147 5.32 -5.53 -28.97
CA GLY A 147 6.45 -5.27 -28.06
C GLY A 147 6.11 -5.52 -26.58
N ALA A 148 5.12 -6.37 -26.28
CA ALA A 148 4.60 -6.61 -24.94
C ALA A 148 5.65 -6.74 -23.82
N LYS A 149 6.77 -7.44 -24.06
CA LYS A 149 7.86 -7.59 -23.08
C LYS A 149 8.46 -6.24 -22.62
N ALA A 150 8.50 -5.26 -23.51
CA ALA A 150 9.11 -3.95 -23.29
C ALA A 150 8.17 -2.94 -22.61
N ILE A 151 6.91 -3.31 -22.34
CA ILE A 151 6.00 -2.43 -21.60
C ILE A 151 6.53 -2.26 -20.18
N ILE A 152 6.77 -1.00 -19.82
CA ILE A 152 7.19 -0.54 -18.49
C ILE A 152 6.30 0.64 -18.09
N ARG A 153 6.26 0.93 -16.78
CA ARG A 153 5.62 2.11 -16.21
C ARG A 153 6.18 3.38 -16.87
N ASN A 154 5.30 4.26 -17.34
CA ASN A 154 5.66 5.57 -17.87
C ASN A 154 6.02 6.54 -16.73
N SER A 155 6.95 7.46 -16.98
CA SER A 155 7.27 8.52 -16.02
C SER A 155 6.05 9.43 -15.82
N GLY A 156 5.79 9.82 -14.56
CA GLY A 156 4.64 10.67 -14.19
C GLY A 156 3.31 9.92 -14.03
N ALA A 157 3.30 8.59 -14.17
CA ALA A 157 2.13 7.77 -13.83
C ALA A 157 1.79 7.89 -12.34
N THR A 158 0.51 8.05 -12.02
CA THR A 158 0.03 8.13 -10.64
C THR A 158 -0.71 6.87 -10.22
N ILE A 159 -1.50 6.24 -11.10
CA ILE A 159 -2.14 4.94 -10.81
C ILE A 159 -1.48 3.85 -11.65
N VAL A 160 -0.97 2.81 -10.99
CA VAL A 160 -0.12 1.77 -11.59
C VAL A 160 -0.46 0.39 -11.01
N LEU A 161 -0.05 -0.69 -11.66
CA LEU A 161 0.12 -1.97 -11.00
C LEU A 161 1.32 -1.90 -10.06
N PRO A 162 1.32 -2.62 -8.93
CA PRO A 162 2.46 -2.63 -8.04
C PRO A 162 3.69 -3.23 -8.73
N THR A 163 4.87 -2.71 -8.39
CA THR A 163 6.12 -3.46 -8.55
C THR A 163 6.15 -4.66 -7.60
N GLU A 164 7.07 -5.60 -7.83
CA GLU A 164 7.28 -6.71 -6.90
C GLU A 164 7.68 -6.20 -5.50
N ASP A 165 8.49 -5.14 -5.41
CA ASP A 165 8.91 -4.52 -4.16
C ASP A 165 7.78 -3.78 -3.43
N GLU A 166 6.97 -2.99 -4.15
CA GLU A 166 5.78 -2.33 -3.58
C GLU A 166 4.82 -3.38 -3.01
N TRP A 167 4.41 -4.38 -3.80
CA TRP A 167 3.50 -5.42 -3.32
C TRP A 167 4.06 -6.16 -2.10
N TYR A 168 5.34 -6.56 -2.17
CA TYR A 168 6.01 -7.33 -1.12
C TYR A 168 6.14 -6.56 0.18
N LYS A 169 6.54 -5.28 0.13
CA LYS A 169 6.59 -4.42 1.32
C LYS A 169 5.22 -4.30 1.95
N ALA A 170 4.20 -3.98 1.16
CA ALA A 170 2.83 -3.87 1.65
C ALA A 170 2.38 -5.15 2.36
N ALA A 171 2.67 -6.32 1.78
CA ALA A 171 2.26 -7.62 2.30
C ALA A 171 2.95 -8.01 3.61
N TYR A 172 4.28 -7.92 3.64
CA TYR A 172 5.06 -8.63 4.65
C TYR A 172 5.75 -7.71 5.65
N TYR A 173 6.02 -6.46 5.30
CA TYR A 173 6.81 -5.57 6.14
C TYR A 173 5.99 -5.04 7.31
N ASP A 174 6.62 -5.01 8.47
CA ASP A 174 6.12 -4.52 9.74
C ASP A 174 7.34 -3.98 10.51
N PRO A 175 7.49 -2.64 10.64
CA PRO A 175 8.61 -2.03 11.36
C PRO A 175 8.62 -2.39 12.85
N GLU A 176 7.50 -2.89 13.39
CA GLU A 176 7.39 -3.34 14.78
C GLU A 176 7.78 -4.82 14.96
N LYS A 177 8.00 -5.57 13.86
CA LYS A 177 8.42 -6.98 13.95
C LYS A 177 9.84 -7.08 14.50
N THR A 178 9.96 -7.56 15.73
CA THR A 178 11.24 -7.86 16.36
C THR A 178 11.90 -9.12 15.79
N GLY A 179 13.24 -9.15 15.76
CA GLY A 179 14.01 -10.37 15.48
C GLY A 179 14.37 -10.64 14.02
N GLY A 180 14.40 -9.61 13.16
CA GLY A 180 14.81 -9.74 11.76
C GLY A 180 14.74 -8.42 10.99
N ALA A 181 14.66 -8.52 9.65
CA ALA A 181 14.56 -7.38 8.74
C ALA A 181 13.18 -6.67 8.74
N GLY A 182 12.28 -7.04 9.64
CA GLY A 182 10.93 -6.48 9.71
C GLY A 182 9.91 -7.16 8.79
N TYR A 183 10.15 -8.39 8.30
CA TYR A 183 9.24 -9.08 7.37
C TYR A 183 8.67 -10.36 7.97
N TRP A 184 7.35 -10.48 8.00
CA TRP A 184 6.63 -11.71 8.34
C TRP A 184 6.72 -12.74 7.22
N THR A 185 6.63 -14.03 7.57
CA THR A 185 6.57 -15.10 6.57
C THR A 185 5.27 -15.04 5.76
N TYR A 186 4.15 -14.67 6.41
CA TYR A 186 2.84 -14.54 5.79
C TYR A 186 2.27 -13.13 5.95
N PRO A 187 1.45 -12.64 4.99
CA PRO A 187 0.89 -11.28 5.03
C PRO A 187 -0.01 -11.01 6.24
N THR A 188 -0.50 -12.06 6.88
CA THR A 188 -1.37 -12.06 8.06
C THR A 188 -0.63 -11.74 9.37
N ARG A 189 0.52 -11.04 9.30
CA ARG A 189 1.42 -10.71 10.42
C ARG A 189 1.82 -11.93 11.25
N SER A 190 2.18 -13.02 10.57
CA SER A 190 2.48 -14.30 11.22
C SER A 190 3.62 -15.02 10.53
N ASP A 191 4.44 -15.71 11.32
CA ASP A 191 5.43 -16.67 10.82
C ASP A 191 4.86 -18.10 10.71
N SER A 192 3.60 -18.30 11.09
CA SER A 192 2.87 -19.57 10.96
C SER A 192 1.86 -19.51 9.83
N VAL A 193 1.73 -20.62 9.09
CA VAL A 193 0.79 -20.77 7.96
C VAL A 193 -0.62 -20.28 8.34
N PRO A 194 -1.28 -19.43 7.52
CA PRO A 194 -2.64 -18.99 7.79
C PRO A 194 -3.62 -20.16 7.75
N THR A 195 -4.61 -20.13 8.63
CA THR A 195 -5.65 -21.16 8.69
C THR A 195 -6.65 -20.97 7.55
N SER A 196 -6.85 -22.03 6.77
CA SER A 196 -7.96 -22.10 5.80
C SER A 196 -9.28 -22.29 6.55
N THR A 197 -10.10 -21.25 6.61
CA THR A 197 -11.40 -21.27 7.28
C THR A 197 -12.30 -20.17 6.73
N PHE A 198 -13.60 -20.28 6.99
CA PHE A 198 -14.54 -19.21 6.68
C PHE A 198 -14.12 -17.89 7.36
N PRO A 199 -14.42 -16.73 6.73
CA PRO A 199 -14.23 -15.44 7.36
C PRO A 199 -14.85 -15.36 8.76
N GLY A 200 -14.11 -14.81 9.70
CA GLY A 200 -14.52 -14.74 11.10
C GLY A 200 -13.49 -14.01 11.95
N PRO A 201 -13.65 -14.01 13.28
CA PRO A 201 -12.79 -13.28 14.21
C PRO A 201 -11.42 -13.95 14.44
N THR A 202 -11.15 -15.09 13.79
CA THR A 202 -9.89 -15.83 13.94
C THR A 202 -8.75 -15.08 13.26
N PRO A 203 -7.70 -14.66 14.01
CA PRO A 203 -6.50 -14.09 13.41
C PRO A 203 -5.73 -15.12 12.61
N ASN A 204 -4.82 -14.66 11.74
CA ASN A 204 -4.01 -15.53 10.89
C ASN A 204 -4.86 -16.55 10.11
N ALA A 205 -5.92 -16.06 9.46
CA ALA A 205 -6.82 -16.82 8.60
C ALA A 205 -6.86 -16.18 7.20
N ALA A 206 -7.08 -17.01 6.18
CA ALA A 206 -7.06 -16.58 4.79
C ALA A 206 -7.92 -17.51 3.92
N ASN A 207 -8.33 -17.00 2.76
CA ASN A 207 -9.00 -17.81 1.74
C ASN A 207 -7.97 -18.57 0.91
N LEU A 208 -7.54 -19.73 1.38
CA LEU A 208 -6.56 -20.61 0.74
C LEU A 208 -6.95 -22.08 0.93
N ILE A 209 -6.22 -23.04 0.33
CA ILE A 209 -6.47 -24.46 0.59
C ILE A 209 -5.65 -24.96 1.79
N GLY A 210 -6.32 -25.67 2.71
CA GLY A 210 -5.73 -26.33 3.86
C GLY A 210 -6.35 -27.71 4.06
N ASN A 211 -6.98 -27.95 5.21
CA ASN A 211 -7.85 -29.11 5.40
C ASN A 211 -9.24 -28.84 4.80
N GLY A 212 -9.31 -28.70 3.48
CA GLY A 212 -10.47 -28.12 2.78
C GLY A 212 -10.13 -26.84 2.04
N PHE A 213 -11.03 -26.40 1.18
CA PHE A 213 -11.12 -24.99 0.79
C PHE A 213 -11.77 -24.19 1.93
N ALA A 214 -11.42 -22.91 2.07
CA ALA A 214 -11.98 -22.06 3.13
C ALA A 214 -13.52 -21.99 3.11
N MET A 215 -14.11 -22.00 1.90
CA MET A 215 -15.56 -21.96 1.69
C MET A 215 -16.25 -23.33 1.77
N THR A 216 -15.48 -24.43 1.82
CA THR A 216 -15.99 -25.79 2.07
C THR A 216 -15.01 -26.55 2.98
N PRO A 217 -14.86 -26.17 4.26
CA PRO A 217 -13.89 -26.81 5.16
C PRO A 217 -14.10 -28.32 5.25
N GLY A 218 -13.01 -29.08 5.24
CA GLY A 218 -13.02 -30.54 5.20
C GLY A 218 -13.33 -31.17 3.83
N ALA A 219 -13.68 -30.37 2.81
CA ALA A 219 -13.90 -30.85 1.45
C ALA A 219 -12.78 -30.38 0.52
N GLY A 220 -12.08 -31.35 -0.09
CA GLY A 220 -10.91 -31.11 -0.94
C GLY A 220 -9.63 -30.88 -0.13
N THR A 221 -8.50 -31.31 -0.67
CA THR A 221 -7.16 -31.10 -0.06
C THR A 221 -6.12 -30.70 -1.11
N ARG A 222 -6.51 -30.71 -2.39
CA ARG A 222 -5.65 -30.40 -3.53
C ARG A 222 -6.34 -29.39 -4.45
N PRO A 223 -5.57 -28.60 -5.22
CA PRO A 223 -6.14 -27.65 -6.17
C PRO A 223 -7.17 -28.25 -7.16
N LEU A 224 -7.04 -29.54 -7.48
CA LEU A 224 -7.92 -30.24 -8.42
C LEU A 224 -9.25 -30.70 -7.80
N ASP A 225 -9.44 -30.53 -6.50
CA ASP A 225 -10.66 -30.97 -5.79
C ASP A 225 -11.79 -29.92 -5.84
N ILE A 226 -11.63 -28.85 -6.62
CA ILE A 226 -12.66 -27.82 -6.85
C ILE A 226 -13.92 -28.50 -7.41
N VAL A 227 -15.05 -28.25 -6.75
CA VAL A 227 -16.35 -28.76 -7.19
C VAL A 227 -17.01 -27.77 -8.14
N PRO A 228 -17.36 -28.17 -9.38
CA PRO A 228 -18.08 -27.30 -10.30
C PRO A 228 -19.38 -26.76 -9.70
N GLY A 229 -19.64 -25.46 -9.87
CA GLY A 229 -20.84 -24.81 -9.35
C GLY A 229 -20.70 -24.21 -7.94
N ILE A 230 -19.58 -24.47 -7.24
CA ILE A 230 -19.28 -23.83 -5.96
C ILE A 230 -18.40 -22.59 -6.18
N ASN A 231 -18.79 -21.49 -5.54
CA ASN A 231 -17.99 -20.28 -5.46
C ASN A 231 -17.10 -20.33 -4.21
N TYR A 232 -15.79 -20.26 -4.43
CA TYR A 232 -14.77 -20.32 -3.39
C TYR A 232 -14.14 -18.96 -3.06
N LEU A 233 -14.56 -17.88 -3.73
CA LEU A 233 -14.10 -16.53 -3.41
C LEU A 233 -14.81 -15.97 -2.20
N THR A 234 -14.11 -15.10 -1.47
CA THR A 234 -14.68 -14.27 -0.42
C THR A 234 -14.84 -12.84 -0.92
N ASN A 235 -15.75 -12.08 -0.29
CA ASN A 235 -15.72 -10.64 -0.47
C ASN A 235 -14.38 -10.10 0.02
N VAL A 236 -13.86 -9.07 -0.64
CA VAL A 236 -12.64 -8.39 -0.21
C VAL A 236 -12.81 -7.86 1.22
N GLY A 237 -11.75 -7.97 2.02
CA GLY A 237 -11.74 -7.54 3.42
C GLY A 237 -12.50 -8.45 4.39
N ALA A 238 -12.97 -9.62 3.96
CA ALA A 238 -13.77 -10.49 4.82
C ALA A 238 -12.97 -11.01 6.05
N TYR A 239 -11.66 -11.22 5.92
CA TYR A 239 -10.77 -11.65 7.01
C TYR A 239 -10.32 -10.46 7.88
N THR A 240 -11.30 -9.83 8.54
CA THR A 240 -11.10 -8.60 9.35
C THR A 240 -10.04 -8.70 10.46
N ALA A 241 -9.76 -9.91 10.96
CA ALA A 241 -8.75 -10.17 11.98
C ALA A 241 -7.34 -10.51 11.42
N SER A 242 -7.14 -10.46 10.10
CA SER A 242 -5.92 -10.92 9.42
C SER A 242 -5.35 -9.90 8.43
N SER A 243 -5.60 -8.60 8.62
CA SER A 243 -4.93 -7.56 7.84
C SER A 243 -3.42 -7.53 8.11
N ASN A 244 -2.67 -7.03 7.15
CA ASN A 244 -1.25 -6.75 7.33
C ASN A 244 -1.01 -5.48 8.19
N TYR A 245 0.25 -5.09 8.37
CA TYR A 245 0.64 -3.90 9.16
C TYR A 245 0.04 -2.59 8.61
N TYR A 246 0.07 -2.42 7.29
CA TYR A 246 -0.43 -1.24 6.59
C TYR A 246 -1.96 -1.23 6.40
N GLY A 247 -2.67 -2.24 6.92
CA GLY A 247 -4.13 -2.32 6.83
C GLY A 247 -4.66 -2.75 5.47
N THR A 248 -3.88 -3.47 4.66
CA THR A 248 -4.41 -4.18 3.49
C THR A 248 -4.88 -5.60 3.85
N PHE A 249 -5.78 -6.12 3.03
CA PHE A 249 -6.39 -7.43 3.16
C PHE A 249 -6.09 -8.31 1.95
N ASP A 250 -6.31 -9.62 2.14
CA ASP A 250 -6.36 -10.62 1.06
C ASP A 250 -5.06 -10.76 0.24
N GLN A 251 -3.94 -10.19 0.67
CA GLN A 251 -2.62 -10.48 0.08
C GLN A 251 -2.16 -11.92 0.36
N ALA A 252 -2.91 -12.69 1.16
CA ALA A 252 -2.76 -14.12 1.34
C ALA A 252 -4.02 -14.83 0.84
N GLY A 253 -3.94 -15.47 -0.33
CA GLY A 253 -5.05 -16.20 -0.91
C GLY A 253 -6.08 -15.31 -1.62
N ASN A 254 -7.33 -15.78 -1.68
CA ASN A 254 -8.42 -15.24 -2.50
C ASN A 254 -8.06 -15.30 -4.00
N VAL A 255 -7.35 -14.32 -4.57
CA VAL A 255 -6.77 -14.43 -5.93
C VAL A 255 -5.29 -14.07 -5.96
N TYR A 256 -4.55 -14.69 -6.87
CA TYR A 256 -3.23 -14.19 -7.25
C TYR A 256 -3.35 -12.78 -7.78
N GLU A 257 -2.31 -11.98 -7.55
CA GLU A 257 -2.30 -10.59 -7.96
C GLU A 257 -1.15 -10.29 -8.92
N TRP A 258 -1.50 -9.82 -10.12
CA TRP A 258 -0.53 -9.36 -11.11
C TRP A 258 0.33 -8.20 -10.60
N ASN A 259 1.63 -8.22 -10.93
CA ASN A 259 2.56 -7.11 -10.71
C ASN A 259 3.38 -6.79 -11.98
N GLU A 260 4.15 -5.71 -11.93
CA GLU A 260 4.88 -5.19 -13.10
C GLU A 260 6.09 -6.03 -13.53
N ALA A 261 6.63 -6.90 -12.67
CA ALA A 261 7.92 -7.54 -12.91
C ALA A 261 7.90 -8.39 -14.19
N LEU A 262 8.77 -8.06 -15.16
CA LEU A 262 9.07 -8.97 -16.27
C LEU A 262 9.92 -10.11 -15.72
N LEU A 263 9.31 -11.28 -15.58
CA LEU A 263 9.99 -12.49 -15.21
C LEU A 263 10.34 -13.27 -16.48
N MET A 264 11.43 -14.03 -16.45
CA MET A 264 11.84 -14.89 -17.56
C MET A 264 11.87 -14.16 -18.93
N PRO A 265 12.66 -13.08 -19.10
CA PRO A 265 12.68 -12.29 -20.34
C PRO A 265 13.01 -13.13 -21.59
N GLU A 266 13.78 -14.20 -21.41
CA GLU A 266 14.17 -15.17 -22.44
C GLU A 266 13.08 -16.20 -22.77
N ALA A 267 11.91 -16.17 -22.11
CA ALA A 267 10.82 -17.10 -22.42
C ALA A 267 10.36 -16.94 -23.88
N ALA A 268 10.05 -18.07 -24.53
CA ALA A 268 9.68 -18.09 -25.95
C ALA A 268 8.37 -17.34 -26.28
N THR A 269 7.51 -17.10 -25.28
CA THR A 269 6.29 -16.31 -25.45
C THR A 269 6.61 -14.85 -25.80
N THR A 270 5.96 -14.31 -26.83
CA THR A 270 6.09 -12.90 -27.23
C THR A 270 5.40 -11.95 -26.26
N ALA A 271 4.41 -12.44 -25.49
CA ALA A 271 3.69 -11.66 -24.50
C ALA A 271 4.53 -11.37 -23.23
N GLY A 272 5.57 -12.18 -23.00
CA GLY A 272 6.33 -12.14 -21.75
C GLY A 272 5.65 -12.89 -20.61
N VAL A 273 6.39 -13.03 -19.51
CA VAL A 273 5.94 -13.65 -18.27
C VAL A 273 6.01 -12.58 -17.19
N ARG A 274 4.96 -12.44 -16.39
CA ARG A 274 4.82 -11.38 -15.38
C ARG A 274 4.71 -11.98 -13.99
N GLY A 275 5.11 -11.21 -12.99
CA GLY A 275 4.99 -11.60 -11.59
C GLY A 275 3.53 -11.71 -11.14
N VAL A 276 3.27 -12.71 -10.30
CA VAL A 276 2.03 -12.85 -9.53
C VAL A 276 2.37 -13.13 -8.07
N MET A 277 1.59 -12.63 -7.13
CA MET A 277 1.87 -12.77 -5.70
C MET A 277 0.62 -13.17 -4.89
N GLY A 278 0.84 -13.64 -3.66
CA GLY A 278 -0.21 -13.86 -2.64
C GLY A 278 -0.86 -15.24 -2.63
N GLY A 279 -0.82 -15.98 -3.74
CA GLY A 279 -1.58 -17.22 -3.87
C GLY A 279 -3.07 -16.96 -4.11
N SER A 280 -3.86 -18.02 -4.30
CA SER A 280 -5.31 -17.93 -4.45
C SER A 280 -6.04 -18.92 -3.55
N PHE A 281 -7.38 -18.91 -3.57
CA PHE A 281 -8.23 -19.82 -2.79
C PHE A 281 -7.92 -21.31 -2.96
N TYR A 282 -7.31 -21.72 -4.08
CA TYR A 282 -6.97 -23.12 -4.35
C TYR A 282 -5.48 -23.43 -4.18
N ASN A 283 -4.67 -22.46 -3.75
CA ASN A 283 -3.26 -22.69 -3.44
C ASN A 283 -3.04 -22.92 -1.94
N PRO A 284 -2.12 -23.82 -1.56
CA PRO A 284 -1.75 -23.99 -0.16
C PRO A 284 -0.95 -22.78 0.32
N GLY A 285 -0.85 -22.62 1.64
CA GLY A 285 -0.17 -21.47 2.26
C GLY A 285 1.26 -21.25 1.77
N GLU A 286 1.97 -22.28 1.32
CA GLU A 286 3.32 -22.19 0.73
C GLU A 286 3.42 -21.15 -0.42
N TYR A 287 2.32 -20.88 -1.13
CA TYR A 287 2.27 -19.91 -2.23
C TYR A 287 2.06 -18.46 -1.78
N GLY A 288 1.74 -18.24 -0.51
CA GLY A 288 1.59 -16.91 0.10
C GLY A 288 2.76 -16.55 1.03
N THR A 289 3.93 -17.17 0.83
CA THR A 289 5.12 -16.91 1.67
C THR A 289 5.94 -15.73 1.14
N ASN A 290 6.66 -15.07 2.05
CA ASN A 290 7.65 -14.04 1.74
C ASN A 290 8.91 -14.56 0.99
N LEU A 291 8.96 -15.86 0.69
CA LEU A 291 10.01 -16.47 -0.14
C LEU A 291 9.57 -16.59 -1.62
N GLY A 292 8.28 -16.36 -1.88
CA GLY A 292 7.63 -16.69 -3.14
C GLY A 292 8.17 -15.91 -4.33
N TRP A 293 8.36 -16.64 -5.42
CA TRP A 293 8.63 -16.13 -6.76
C TRP A 293 7.68 -16.85 -7.71
N PHE A 294 6.54 -16.23 -8.01
CA PHE A 294 5.53 -16.81 -8.89
C PHE A 294 5.33 -15.95 -10.13
N ALA A 295 5.06 -16.63 -11.23
CA ALA A 295 5.02 -16.01 -12.53
C ALA A 295 3.94 -16.67 -13.38
N SER A 296 3.33 -15.88 -14.26
CA SER A 296 2.37 -16.37 -15.24
C SER A 296 2.58 -15.68 -16.58
N THR A 297 2.26 -16.35 -17.68
CA THR A 297 2.35 -15.71 -19.01
C THR A 297 1.36 -14.57 -19.06
N ALA A 298 1.77 -13.39 -19.55
CA ALA A 298 0.99 -12.16 -19.45
C ALA A 298 -0.43 -12.23 -20.07
N THR A 299 -0.68 -13.20 -20.96
CA THR A 299 -1.98 -13.46 -21.61
C THR A 299 -2.90 -14.39 -20.82
N VAL A 300 -2.46 -14.93 -19.68
CA VAL A 300 -3.24 -15.92 -18.94
C VAL A 300 -4.40 -15.24 -18.22
N GLU A 301 -5.60 -15.74 -18.47
CA GLU A 301 -6.84 -15.37 -17.80
C GLU A 301 -7.40 -16.61 -17.10
N ASN A 302 -7.04 -16.80 -15.83
CA ASN A 302 -7.41 -17.99 -15.06
C ASN A 302 -8.31 -17.65 -13.87
N VAL A 303 -9.00 -18.69 -13.41
CA VAL A 303 -9.68 -18.66 -12.11
C VAL A 303 -8.64 -18.37 -11.03
N GLY A 304 -8.99 -17.53 -10.05
CA GLY A 304 -8.07 -17.19 -8.98
C GLY A 304 -6.90 -16.30 -9.40
N GLN A 305 -6.99 -15.61 -10.55
CA GLN A 305 -5.96 -14.66 -11.00
C GLN A 305 -6.59 -13.29 -11.29
N GLY A 306 -6.27 -12.31 -10.45
CA GLY A 306 -6.74 -10.93 -10.47
C GLY A 306 -5.58 -9.96 -10.22
N PHE A 307 -5.88 -8.80 -9.62
CA PHE A 307 -4.89 -7.76 -9.38
C PHE A 307 -5.37 -6.73 -8.34
N ARG A 308 -4.42 -5.94 -7.84
CA ARG A 308 -4.67 -4.67 -7.15
C ARG A 308 -3.83 -3.56 -7.78
N VAL A 309 -4.11 -2.32 -7.41
CA VAL A 309 -3.43 -1.13 -7.94
C VAL A 309 -2.69 -0.37 -6.85
N VAL A 310 -1.71 0.43 -7.27
CA VAL A 310 -0.93 1.37 -6.46
C VAL A 310 -1.23 2.79 -6.93
N ASN A 311 -1.26 3.72 -5.98
CA ASN A 311 -1.29 5.15 -6.20
C ASN A 311 0.03 5.78 -5.73
N LEU A 312 0.74 6.34 -6.70
CA LEU A 312 2.01 7.06 -6.57
C LEU A 312 1.83 8.58 -6.55
N ALA A 313 0.61 9.10 -6.77
CA ALA A 313 0.36 10.49 -6.44
C ALA A 313 0.72 10.64 -4.97
N THR A 314 1.69 11.52 -4.67
CA THR A 314 2.26 11.72 -3.35
C THR A 314 1.17 11.52 -2.30
N PRO A 315 1.18 10.40 -1.56
CA PRO A 315 0.38 10.34 -0.35
C PRO A 315 0.97 11.45 0.48
N ALA A 316 0.21 12.52 0.75
CA ALA A 316 0.71 13.67 1.52
C ALA A 316 1.48 13.10 2.70
N ALA A 317 2.81 13.23 2.66
CA ALA A 317 3.63 12.74 3.75
C ALA A 317 3.14 13.51 4.98
N PRO A 318 3.01 12.90 6.18
CA PRO A 318 2.63 13.68 7.35
C PRO A 318 3.59 14.87 7.50
N GLY A 319 3.10 16.09 7.28
CA GLY A 319 3.92 17.31 7.17
C GLY A 319 4.11 17.92 5.78
N ASP A 320 3.82 17.21 4.69
CA ASP A 320 3.81 17.72 3.31
C ASP A 320 2.50 18.50 3.08
N PHE A 321 2.46 19.72 3.60
CA PHE A 321 1.27 20.57 3.57
C PHE A 321 1.05 21.18 2.20
N ASN A 322 2.12 21.40 1.43
CA ASN A 322 2.03 22.01 0.11
C ASN A 322 1.72 20.98 -1.00
N GLY A 323 1.86 19.68 -0.71
CA GLY A 323 1.54 18.55 -1.58
C GLY A 323 2.59 18.31 -2.67
N ASP A 324 3.84 18.71 -2.45
CA ASP A 324 4.91 18.66 -3.46
C ASP A 324 5.75 17.38 -3.41
N GLY A 325 5.49 16.49 -2.45
CA GLY A 325 6.25 15.24 -2.31
C GLY A 325 7.43 15.32 -1.36
N SER A 326 7.72 16.49 -0.80
CA SER A 326 8.77 16.69 0.19
C SER A 326 8.17 17.20 1.49
N VAL A 327 8.83 16.91 2.61
CA VAL A 327 8.54 17.59 3.88
C VAL A 327 9.70 18.53 4.13
N ASP A 328 9.60 19.76 3.69
CA ASP A 328 10.65 20.76 3.78
C ASP A 328 10.12 22.14 4.22
N ASN A 329 10.93 23.18 4.11
CA ASN A 329 10.53 24.50 4.59
C ASN A 329 9.38 25.13 3.76
N ALA A 330 9.17 24.67 2.53
CA ALA A 330 8.05 25.09 1.69
C ALA A 330 6.71 24.66 2.29
N ASP A 331 6.67 23.57 3.07
CA ASP A 331 5.46 23.16 3.78
C ASP A 331 5.06 24.12 4.89
N LEU A 332 6.01 24.78 5.54
CA LEU A 332 5.66 25.81 6.51
C LEU A 332 5.25 27.11 5.82
N THR A 333 5.93 27.46 4.73
CA THR A 333 5.95 28.83 4.18
C THR A 333 5.11 29.03 2.91
N ASP A 334 4.52 27.98 2.32
CA ASP A 334 3.62 28.16 1.19
C ASP A 334 2.44 29.08 1.58
N PRO A 335 2.17 30.15 0.81
CA PRO A 335 1.24 31.20 1.20
C PRO A 335 -0.24 30.80 1.19
N ILE A 336 -0.56 29.63 0.63
CA ILE A 336 -1.95 29.14 0.49
C ILE A 336 -2.13 27.81 1.22
N ARG A 337 -1.16 26.91 1.07
CA ARG A 337 -1.22 25.52 1.51
C ARG A 337 -0.35 25.22 2.72
N GLY A 338 0.60 26.09 3.03
CA GLY A 338 1.57 25.86 4.09
C GLY A 338 0.98 25.98 5.48
N TRP A 339 1.69 25.42 6.46
CA TRP A 339 1.28 25.40 7.87
C TRP A 339 0.98 26.81 8.39
N GLU A 340 1.80 27.80 8.08
CA GLU A 340 1.59 29.19 8.54
C GLU A 340 0.29 29.79 8.00
N ALA A 341 -0.08 29.48 6.75
CA ALA A 341 -1.29 30.00 6.11
C ALA A 341 -2.58 29.34 6.63
N ARG A 342 -2.46 28.13 7.19
CA ARG A 342 -3.59 27.25 7.56
C ARG A 342 -3.67 26.93 9.06
N PHE A 343 -2.70 27.40 9.85
CA PHE A 343 -2.69 27.21 11.30
C PHE A 343 -3.93 27.83 11.96
N GLY A 344 -4.67 27.01 12.69
CA GLY A 344 -5.94 27.38 13.34
C GLY A 344 -7.15 27.40 12.39
N VAL A 345 -6.97 27.10 11.11
CA VAL A 345 -8.07 26.84 10.15
C VAL A 345 -8.35 25.35 10.11
N ASP A 346 -7.34 24.58 9.69
CA ASP A 346 -7.41 23.13 9.53
C ASP A 346 -6.08 22.42 9.85
N LEU A 347 -5.03 23.17 10.18
CA LEU A 347 -3.77 22.64 10.73
C LEU A 347 -3.53 23.17 12.15
N ASP A 348 -2.89 22.37 13.00
CA ASP A 348 -2.58 22.71 14.38
C ASP A 348 -1.15 22.31 14.81
N GLY A 349 -0.89 22.39 16.12
CA GLY A 349 0.42 22.05 16.68
C GLY A 349 0.77 20.56 16.57
N GLY A 350 -0.22 19.68 16.45
CA GLY A 350 -0.04 18.27 16.14
C GLY A 350 0.52 18.07 14.73
N ASP A 351 -0.06 18.76 13.75
CA ASP A 351 0.42 18.72 12.36
C ASP A 351 1.85 19.25 12.24
N PHE A 352 2.19 20.32 12.98
CA PHE A 352 3.57 20.83 13.03
C PHE A 352 4.56 19.77 13.53
N LEU A 353 4.15 18.92 14.48
CA LEU A 353 4.98 17.82 14.97
C LEU A 353 5.10 16.70 13.93
N ASP A 354 4.10 16.50 13.07
CA ASP A 354 4.21 15.61 11.91
C ASP A 354 5.23 16.15 10.90
N TRP A 355 5.19 17.44 10.57
CA TRP A 355 6.23 18.09 9.76
C TRP A 355 7.63 17.93 10.38
N GLN A 356 7.77 18.23 11.67
CA GLN A 356 9.07 18.16 12.33
C GLN A 356 9.64 16.73 12.35
N ARG A 357 8.78 15.70 12.47
CA ARG A 357 9.19 14.29 12.43
C ARG A 357 9.65 13.84 11.04
N ASN A 358 9.09 14.42 9.99
CA ASN A 358 9.29 13.98 8.62
C ASN A 358 10.19 14.91 7.79
N TYR A 359 10.66 16.03 8.36
CA TYR A 359 11.48 17.02 7.67
C TYR A 359 12.71 16.41 6.98
N SER A 360 12.76 16.52 5.66
CA SER A 360 13.80 15.97 4.78
C SER A 360 14.77 17.03 4.24
N GLY A 361 14.61 18.29 4.65
CA GLY A 361 15.52 19.37 4.29
C GLY A 361 16.93 19.23 4.92
N PRO A 362 17.93 19.99 4.43
CA PRO A 362 19.29 19.91 4.95
C PRO A 362 19.30 20.18 6.46
N SER A 363 19.98 19.31 7.23
CA SER A 363 20.24 19.56 8.65
C SER A 363 20.84 20.96 8.79
N PRO A 364 20.29 21.83 9.65
CA PRO A 364 20.84 23.16 9.82
C PRO A 364 22.31 23.02 10.23
N GLU A 365 23.22 23.56 9.41
CA GLU A 365 24.61 23.75 9.83
C GLU A 365 24.58 24.45 11.18
N ALA A 366 25.29 23.89 12.15
CA ALA A 366 25.42 24.49 13.48
C ALA A 366 26.04 25.88 13.33
N THR A 367 25.20 26.90 13.26
CA THR A 367 25.66 28.29 13.29
C THR A 367 26.20 28.53 14.69
N THR A 368 27.52 28.62 14.78
CA THR A 368 28.24 29.04 15.99
C THR A 368 28.02 30.54 16.17
N ALA A 369 26.82 30.94 16.56
CA ALA A 369 26.56 32.28 17.03
C ALA A 369 27.23 32.41 18.40
N GLY A 370 28.39 33.07 18.44
CA GLY A 370 29.13 33.35 19.67
C GLY A 370 28.23 34.04 20.69
N VAL A 371 28.20 33.49 21.90
CA VAL A 371 27.53 34.08 23.07
C VAL A 371 28.11 35.49 23.30
N PRO A 372 27.30 36.56 23.30
CA PRO A 372 27.80 37.89 23.62
C PRO A 372 28.11 37.97 25.12
N GLU A 373 29.38 38.16 25.49
CA GLU A 373 29.73 38.49 26.88
C GLU A 373 29.25 39.92 27.21
N PRO A 374 28.71 40.17 28.42
CA PRO A 374 28.31 41.50 28.82
C PRO A 374 29.53 42.40 29.06
N ASN A 375 29.60 43.51 28.33
CA ASN A 375 30.62 44.55 28.49
C ASN A 375 30.74 44.99 29.96
N ALA A 376 31.95 44.88 30.52
CA ALA A 376 32.30 45.28 31.90
C ALA A 376 32.30 46.81 32.10
N SER A 377 31.17 47.47 31.85
CA SER A 377 30.96 48.91 31.98
C SER A 377 29.64 49.21 32.69
N ALA A 378 29.38 48.50 33.80
CA ALA A 378 28.27 48.81 34.70
C ALA A 378 28.65 48.46 36.15
N ILE A 379 29.76 49.02 36.63
CA ILE A 379 30.09 49.06 38.06
C ILE A 379 30.34 50.51 38.46
N VAL A 380 29.27 51.28 38.68
CA VAL A 380 29.26 52.42 39.63
C VAL A 380 27.84 52.57 40.21
N LEU A 381 27.69 52.04 41.43
CA LEU A 381 27.04 52.69 42.58
C LEU A 381 25.52 53.01 42.54
N THR A 382 24.72 52.12 43.14
CA THR A 382 23.76 52.50 44.21
C THR A 382 23.53 51.32 45.16
N ILE A 383 24.38 51.18 46.19
CA ILE A 383 24.00 50.61 47.49
C ILE A 383 24.61 51.52 48.57
N ALA A 384 23.82 52.46 49.07
CA ALA A 384 23.81 52.82 50.48
C ALA A 384 22.45 52.30 50.97
N THR A 385 22.33 51.42 51.94
CA THR A 385 22.78 51.59 53.32
C THR A 385 22.83 50.24 54.04
N LEU A 386 23.96 49.90 54.67
CA LEU A 386 23.96 49.51 56.08
C LEU A 386 25.40 49.61 56.62
N ALA A 387 25.61 50.61 57.46
CA ALA A 387 26.80 50.72 58.29
C ALA A 387 26.82 49.59 59.34
N GLY A 388 28.00 49.05 59.65
CA GLY A 388 28.12 48.13 60.78
C GLY A 388 29.42 47.34 60.87
N THR A 389 30.51 48.01 61.22
CA THR A 389 31.63 47.46 62.01
C THR A 389 32.49 46.32 61.46
N LEU A 390 33.64 46.72 60.88
CA LEU A 390 35.01 46.29 61.23
C LEU A 390 35.16 45.04 62.13
N ARG A 391 35.82 43.99 61.59
CA ARG A 391 37.19 43.62 61.97
C ARG A 391 37.70 42.40 61.21
N VAL A 392 38.76 42.63 60.44
CA VAL A 392 39.71 41.62 59.98
C VAL A 392 40.38 40.98 61.19
N ARG A 393 40.43 39.64 61.25
CA ARG A 393 41.61 38.96 61.78
C ARG A 393 41.79 37.58 61.14
N THR A 394 42.94 37.45 60.49
CA THR A 394 43.47 36.28 59.82
C THR A 394 43.99 35.21 60.79
N ARG A 395 43.89 33.95 60.34
CA ARG A 395 44.73 32.77 60.63
C ARG A 395 44.90 32.33 62.09
N ARG A 396 44.55 31.06 62.37
CA ARG A 396 45.55 30.00 62.65
C ARG A 396 44.91 28.61 62.77
N THR A 397 45.60 27.66 62.16
CA THR A 397 45.50 26.21 62.33
C THR A 397 45.83 25.77 63.76
N SER A 398 45.11 24.81 64.33
CA SER A 398 45.70 23.75 65.16
C SER A 398 44.73 22.58 65.40
N SER A 399 45.28 21.39 65.22
CA SER A 399 44.76 20.06 65.57
C SER A 399 44.57 19.86 67.09
N GLY A 400 43.70 18.90 67.46
CA GLY A 400 43.54 18.33 68.81
C GLY A 400 42.18 17.65 68.95
N HIS A 401 42.02 16.36 68.60
CA HIS A 401 42.14 15.16 69.45
C HIS A 401 41.26 15.10 70.71
N HIS A 402 40.59 13.95 70.83
CA HIS A 402 39.88 13.34 71.97
C HIS A 402 38.43 13.76 72.23
N CYS A 403 37.54 12.94 72.80
CA CYS A 403 37.25 11.50 72.93
C CYS A 403 36.10 11.43 73.98
N VAL A 404 35.34 10.33 73.99
CA VAL A 404 34.57 9.81 75.15
C VAL A 404 33.14 10.34 75.40
N THR A 405 32.19 9.57 74.86
CA THR A 405 31.02 8.88 75.48
C THR A 405 30.10 9.51 76.54
N ASN A 406 28.81 9.24 76.29
CA ASN A 406 27.80 8.57 77.13
C ASN A 406 26.90 9.34 78.14
N THR A 407 25.62 8.94 78.03
CA THR A 407 24.59 8.78 79.08
C THR A 407 24.03 10.07 79.72
N THR A 408 22.74 10.27 79.98
CA THR A 408 21.65 9.33 80.32
C THR A 408 20.31 10.08 80.35
N LYS A 409 19.23 9.29 80.29
CA LYS A 409 17.79 9.55 80.55
C LYS A 409 16.94 10.08 79.41
#